data_AF-A0A0F9KLX3-F1
#
_entry.id   AF-A0A0F9KLX3-F1
#
_cell.length_a   1.000
_cell.length_b   1.000
_cell.length_c   1.000
_cell.angle_alpha   90.00
_cell.angle_beta   90.00
_cell.angle_gamma   90.00
#
_symmetry.space_group_name_H-M   'P 1'
#
loop_
_entity.id
_entity.type
_entity.pdbx_description
1 polymer ?
#
loop_
_entity_poly.entity_id
_entity_poly.type
_entity_poly.pdbx_seq_one_letter_code
_entity_poly.pdbx_strand_id
1 'polypeptide(L)'
;MASIEDLKTWFDRDLGRFAKWDTHILAEKPYAAGEIGKSEHVCYPFSFFTHTHKWRMVLINRAEPSLMCNSDTRKPRAGEDWTRGRDMTEGPLNEETWRAFLAEIVSYEIIEISGFARSNDDKPDQGLSSGLPAAAVAA
;
A
#
# COMPACT_ATOMS: atom_id res chain seq x y z
N MET A 1 -23.02 3.01 8.44
CA MET A 1 -21.99 3.25 7.42
C MET A 1 -20.92 4.11 8.04
N ALA A 2 -19.65 3.83 7.74
CA ALA A 2 -18.59 4.70 8.23
C ALA A 2 -18.68 6.08 7.57
N SER A 3 -18.13 7.06 8.26
CA SER A 3 -18.12 8.47 7.91
C SER A 3 -16.69 8.98 7.78
N ILE A 4 -16.53 10.23 7.36
CA ILE A 4 -15.22 10.89 7.36
C ILE A 4 -14.62 10.99 8.77
N GLU A 5 -15.44 11.09 9.82
CA GLU A 5 -14.97 11.14 11.21
C GLU A 5 -14.45 9.77 11.68
N ASP A 6 -15.02 8.67 11.19
CA ASP A 6 -14.48 7.33 11.42
C ASP A 6 -13.11 7.18 10.76
N LEU A 7 -12.96 7.67 9.52
CA LEU A 7 -11.69 7.67 8.80
C LEU A 7 -10.61 8.48 9.52
N LYS A 8 -10.95 9.67 10.03
CA LYS A 8 -10.05 10.46 10.88
C LYS A 8 -9.63 9.69 12.13
N THR A 9 -10.60 9.05 12.79
CA THR A 9 -10.36 8.24 13.98
C THR A 9 -9.39 7.09 13.69
N TRP A 10 -9.57 6.38 12.57
CA TRP A 10 -8.64 5.31 12.15
C TRP A 10 -7.26 5.85 11.79
N PHE A 11 -7.21 6.99 11.10
CA PHE A 11 -5.95 7.66 10.79
C PHE A 11 -5.18 8.02 12.06
N ASP A 12 -5.82 8.68 13.01
CA ASP A 12 -5.18 9.08 14.26
C ASP A 12 -4.81 7.87 15.13
N ARG A 13 -5.59 6.79 15.08
CA ARG A 13 -5.24 5.54 15.77
C ARG A 13 -3.98 4.90 15.20
N ASP A 14 -3.92 4.74 13.87
CA ASP A 14 -2.92 3.91 13.21
C ASP A 14 -1.66 4.71 12.82
N LEU A 15 -1.82 5.98 12.46
CA LEU A 15 -0.76 6.87 12.00
C LEU A 15 -0.49 8.05 12.95
N GLY A 16 -1.34 8.26 13.98
CA GLY A 16 -1.29 9.42 14.88
C GLY A 16 0.02 9.63 15.63
N ARG A 17 0.87 8.61 15.72
CA ARG A 17 2.22 8.69 16.29
C ARG A 17 3.19 9.45 15.39
N PHE A 18 3.00 9.35 14.07
CA PHE A 18 3.93 9.87 13.06
C PHE A 18 3.34 11.03 12.25
N ALA A 19 2.03 11.06 12.09
CA ALA A 19 1.29 12.07 11.38
C ALA A 19 0.09 12.51 12.21
N LYS A 20 -0.27 13.78 12.11
CA LYS A 20 -1.53 14.33 12.66
C LYS A 20 -2.40 14.73 11.51
N TRP A 21 -3.69 14.39 11.55
CA TRP A 21 -4.64 14.71 10.48
C TRP A 21 -4.52 16.20 10.07
N ASP A 22 -4.75 17.13 10.99
CA ASP A 22 -4.79 18.56 10.66
C ASP A 22 -3.45 19.17 10.22
N THR A 23 -2.33 18.49 10.44
CA THR A 23 -0.98 19.03 10.16
C THR A 23 -0.33 18.37 8.96
N HIS A 24 -0.56 17.08 8.74
CA HIS A 24 0.16 16.27 7.76
C HIS A 24 -0.73 15.85 6.59
N ILE A 25 -2.04 16.05 6.71
CA ILE A 25 -2.99 15.76 5.65
C ILE A 25 -3.33 17.06 4.93
N LEU A 26 -2.92 17.13 3.67
CA LEU A 26 -3.36 18.20 2.78
C LEU A 26 -4.75 17.88 2.27
N ALA A 27 -5.77 18.31 3.00
CA ALA A 27 -7.16 18.25 2.53
C ALA A 27 -7.34 19.29 1.41
N GLU A 28 -7.70 18.84 0.21
CA GLU A 28 -8.09 19.77 -0.86
C GLU A 28 -9.59 20.09 -0.72
N LYS A 29 -10.03 21.18 -1.36
CA LYS A 29 -11.44 21.58 -1.28
C LYS A 29 -12.33 20.44 -1.78
N PRO A 30 -13.40 20.08 -1.05
CA PRO A 30 -14.35 19.12 -1.56
C PRO A 30 -14.89 19.59 -2.91
N TYR A 31 -15.03 18.66 -3.84
CA TYR A 31 -15.55 18.95 -5.16
C TYR A 31 -16.65 17.95 -5.51
N ALA A 32 -17.64 18.41 -6.28
CA ALA A 32 -18.62 17.51 -6.86
C ALA A 32 -17.91 16.66 -7.92
N ALA A 33 -17.88 15.34 -7.74
CA ALA A 33 -17.52 14.45 -8.83
C ALA A 33 -18.68 14.46 -9.83
N GLY A 34 -18.57 15.32 -10.82
CA GLY A 34 -19.54 15.36 -11.91
C GLY A 34 -19.28 14.24 -12.89
N GLU A 35 -20.29 13.41 -13.15
CA GLU A 35 -20.62 13.02 -14.52
C GLU A 35 -22.12 13.19 -14.77
N ILE A 36 -22.41 13.55 -16.01
CA ILE A 36 -23.71 13.91 -16.60
C ILE A 36 -24.79 12.94 -16.14
N GLY A 37 -25.68 13.35 -15.23
CA GLY A 37 -26.72 12.41 -14.82
C GLY A 37 -27.49 12.77 -13.58
N LYS A 38 -27.15 12.16 -12.43
CA LYS A 38 -28.19 11.89 -11.42
C LYS A 38 -27.79 11.84 -9.94
N SER A 39 -26.58 12.20 -9.52
CA SER A 39 -26.33 12.45 -8.09
C SER A 39 -25.07 13.27 -7.85
N GLU A 40 -25.18 14.33 -7.06
CA GLU A 40 -24.05 15.09 -6.54
C GLU A 40 -23.27 14.20 -5.54
N HIS A 41 -22.15 13.63 -5.98
CA HIS A 41 -21.20 12.98 -5.08
C HIS A 41 -20.16 14.00 -4.64
N VAL A 42 -19.89 14.07 -3.33
CA VAL A 42 -18.86 14.97 -2.81
C VAL A 42 -17.58 14.18 -2.58
N CYS A 43 -16.52 14.56 -3.28
CA CYS A 43 -15.19 13.99 -3.11
C CYS A 43 -14.40 14.79 -2.08
N TYR A 44 -13.77 14.10 -1.14
CA TYR A 44 -12.85 14.66 -0.16
C TYR A 44 -11.45 14.13 -0.47
N PRO A 45 -10.71 14.81 -1.36
CA PRO A 45 -9.33 14.45 -1.64
C PRO A 45 -8.43 14.87 -0.48
N PHE A 46 -7.49 14.01 -0.14
CA PHE A 46 -6.46 14.36 0.82
C PHE A 46 -5.15 13.65 0.51
N SER A 47 -4.02 14.29 0.83
CA SER A 47 -2.69 13.74 0.55
C SER A 47 -1.81 13.74 1.79
N PHE A 48 -0.97 12.71 1.91
CA PHE A 48 0.17 12.69 2.82
C PHE A 48 1.42 12.19 2.10
N PHE A 49 2.57 12.42 2.72
CA PHE A 49 3.86 12.25 2.07
C PHE A 49 4.79 11.37 2.90
N THR A 50 5.47 10.46 2.24
CA THR A 50 6.65 9.78 2.77
C THR A 50 7.91 10.44 2.21
N HIS A 51 9.07 9.85 2.46
CA HIS A 51 10.32 10.34 1.89
C HIS A 51 10.32 10.28 0.35
N THR A 52 9.66 9.26 -0.20
CA THR A 52 9.76 8.79 -1.59
C THR A 52 8.47 9.00 -2.37
N HIS A 53 7.31 8.92 -1.72
CA HIS A 53 6.00 8.94 -2.37
C HIS A 53 5.07 10.01 -1.80
N LYS A 54 4.16 10.46 -2.67
CA LYS A 54 2.93 11.17 -2.30
C LYS A 54 1.82 10.13 -2.38
N TRP A 55 1.06 9.98 -1.30
CA TRP A 55 -0.12 9.15 -1.26
C TRP A 55 -1.32 10.08 -1.33
N ARG A 56 -2.14 9.94 -2.35
CA ARG A 56 -3.40 10.68 -2.50
C ARG A 56 -4.54 9.71 -2.27
N MET A 57 -5.41 10.06 -1.34
CA MET A 57 -6.64 9.35 -1.05
C MET A 57 -7.82 10.23 -1.43
N VAL A 58 -8.89 9.59 -1.87
CA VAL A 58 -10.15 10.27 -2.17
C VAL A 58 -11.28 9.50 -1.50
N LEU A 59 -11.93 10.13 -0.54
CA LEU A 59 -13.21 9.67 -0.01
C LEU A 59 -14.31 10.18 -0.95
N ILE A 60 -15.04 9.26 -1.57
CA ILE A 60 -16.23 9.57 -2.37
C ILE A 60 -17.45 9.41 -1.48
N ASN A 61 -18.03 10.53 -1.06
CA ASN A 61 -19.22 10.53 -0.24
C ASN A 61 -20.48 10.43 -1.12
N ARG A 62 -21.09 9.24 -1.12
CA ARG A 62 -22.31 8.88 -1.84
C ARG A 62 -23.18 7.99 -0.95
N ALA A 63 -24.28 7.45 -1.47
CA ALA A 63 -25.16 6.54 -0.72
C ALA A 63 -24.38 5.38 -0.09
N GLU A 64 -23.36 4.86 -0.79
CA GLU A 64 -22.38 3.91 -0.29
C GLU A 64 -20.97 4.53 -0.40
N PRO A 65 -20.47 5.17 0.68
CA PRO A 65 -19.18 5.84 0.64
C PRO A 65 -18.06 4.86 0.28
N SER A 66 -17.12 5.30 -0.56
CA SER A 66 -15.94 4.52 -0.95
C SER A 66 -14.65 5.31 -0.74
N LEU A 67 -13.56 4.58 -0.59
CA LEU A 67 -12.23 5.14 -0.45
C LEU A 67 -11.36 4.63 -1.60
N MET A 68 -10.69 5.57 -2.26
CA MET A 68 -9.71 5.30 -3.32
C MET A 68 -8.35 5.80 -2.85
N CYS A 69 -7.28 5.14 -3.32
CA CYS A 69 -5.92 5.59 -3.07
C CYS A 69 -5.07 5.42 -4.33
N ASN A 70 -4.22 6.42 -4.60
CA ASN A 70 -3.19 6.36 -5.62
C ASN A 70 -1.87 6.86 -5.05
N SER A 71 -0.77 6.26 -5.50
CA SER A 71 0.57 6.67 -5.14
C SER A 71 1.25 7.36 -6.30
N ASP A 72 1.97 8.43 -6.02
CA ASP A 72 2.82 9.13 -6.98
C ASP A 72 4.26 9.16 -6.44
N THR A 73 5.22 8.76 -7.25
CA THR A 73 6.64 8.98 -6.94
C THR A 73 6.95 10.47 -6.85
N ARG A 74 7.67 10.91 -5.81
CA ARG A 74 8.01 12.33 -5.62
C ARG A 74 9.15 12.82 -6.50
N LYS A 75 9.86 11.88 -7.14
CA LYS A 75 11.00 12.16 -8.03
C LYS A 75 10.90 11.25 -9.26
N PRO A 76 11.05 11.78 -10.48
CA PRO A 76 11.21 10.96 -11.67
C PRO A 76 12.44 10.04 -11.53
N ARG A 77 12.40 8.87 -12.18
CA ARG A 77 13.58 7.99 -12.25
C ARG A 77 14.61 8.57 -13.22
N ALA A 78 15.84 8.07 -13.15
CA ALA A 78 16.88 8.46 -14.11
C ALA A 78 16.41 8.19 -15.55
N GLY A 79 16.29 9.25 -16.36
CA GLY A 79 15.81 9.18 -17.74
C GLY A 79 14.29 9.35 -17.92
N GLU A 80 13.52 9.59 -16.86
CA GLU A 80 12.09 9.92 -16.92
C GLU A 80 11.87 11.41 -16.62
N ASP A 81 10.94 12.05 -17.33
CA ASP A 81 10.46 13.42 -17.08
C ASP A 81 9.07 13.44 -16.40
N TRP A 82 8.49 12.26 -16.17
CA TRP A 82 7.20 12.06 -15.52
C TRP A 82 7.35 11.28 -14.21
N THR A 83 6.39 11.44 -13.32
CA THR A 83 6.31 10.68 -12.07
C THR A 83 5.47 9.43 -12.28
N ARG A 84 5.99 8.26 -11.93
CA ARG A 84 5.19 7.03 -11.95
C ARG A 84 4.12 7.09 -10.88
N GLY A 85 2.89 6.83 -11.30
CA GLY A 85 1.74 6.60 -10.43
C GLY A 85 1.41 5.11 -10.34
N ARG A 86 0.81 4.67 -9.23
CA ARG A 86 0.20 3.35 -9.11
C ARG A 86 -1.17 3.48 -8.44
N ASP A 87 -2.17 2.91 -9.09
CA ASP A 87 -3.48 2.72 -8.49
C ASP A 87 -3.40 1.60 -7.44
N MET A 88 -3.99 1.87 -6.28
CA MET A 88 -4.08 0.92 -5.19
C MET A 88 -5.46 0.25 -5.20
N THR A 89 -5.69 -0.63 -4.21
CA THR A 89 -7.04 -1.13 -3.95
C THR A 89 -8.04 0.04 -3.83
N GLU A 90 -9.27 -0.18 -4.28
CA GLU A 90 -10.43 0.68 -4.03
C GLU A 90 -11.46 -0.17 -3.30
N GLY A 91 -12.22 0.44 -2.39
CA GLY A 91 -13.26 -0.30 -1.68
C GLY A 91 -14.27 0.59 -0.96
N PRO A 92 -15.32 -0.04 -0.39
CA PRO A 92 -16.25 0.67 0.48
C PRO A 92 -15.52 1.29 1.68
N LEU A 93 -16.02 2.42 2.19
CA LEU A 93 -15.47 3.04 3.39
C LEU A 93 -15.80 2.16 4.61
N ASN A 94 -14.85 1.30 4.96
CA ASN A 94 -14.87 0.46 6.15
C ASN A 94 -13.43 0.22 6.63
N GLU A 95 -13.31 -0.33 7.84
CA GLU A 95 -12.00 -0.55 8.46
C GLU A 95 -11.16 -1.59 7.71
N GLU A 96 -11.80 -2.56 7.05
CA GLU A 96 -11.12 -3.58 6.24
C GLU A 96 -10.37 -2.95 5.06
N THR A 97 -11.05 -2.09 4.29
CA THR A 97 -10.47 -1.34 3.16
C THR A 97 -9.36 -0.42 3.65
N TRP A 98 -9.56 0.27 4.78
CA TRP A 98 -8.53 1.09 5.40
C TRP A 98 -7.26 0.28 5.76
N ARG A 99 -7.43 -0.90 6.39
CA ARG A 99 -6.30 -1.78 6.73
C ARG A 99 -5.60 -2.33 5.49
N ALA A 100 -6.34 -2.64 4.43
CA ALA A 100 -5.77 -3.04 3.15
C ALA A 100 -4.86 -1.94 2.58
N PHE A 101 -5.27 -0.67 2.67
CA PHE A 101 -4.44 0.47 2.23
C PHE A 101 -3.17 0.61 3.05
N LEU A 102 -3.27 0.53 4.38
CA LEU A 102 -2.07 0.58 5.21
C LEU A 102 -1.11 -0.58 4.89
N ALA A 103 -1.62 -1.79 4.68
CA ALA A 103 -0.80 -2.94 4.31
C ALA A 103 -0.09 -2.73 2.96
N GLU A 104 -0.79 -2.17 1.97
CA GLU A 104 -0.18 -1.87 0.67
C GLU A 104 0.84 -0.72 0.74
N ILE A 105 0.55 0.36 1.47
CA ILE A 105 1.50 1.46 1.70
C ILE A 105 2.78 0.90 2.33
N VAL A 106 2.63 0.12 3.40
CA VAL A 106 3.77 -0.49 4.10
C VAL A 106 4.53 -1.42 3.16
N SER A 107 3.83 -2.27 2.40
CA SER A 107 4.48 -3.17 1.43
C SER A 107 5.22 -2.42 0.33
N TYR A 108 4.76 -1.23 -0.03
CA TYR A 108 5.39 -0.39 -1.06
C TYR A 108 6.58 0.41 -0.53
N GLU A 109 6.54 0.83 0.74
CA GLU A 109 7.61 1.61 1.38
C GLU A 109 8.68 0.74 2.04
N ILE A 110 8.41 -0.55 2.29
CA ILE A 110 9.43 -1.50 2.73
C ILE A 110 10.42 -1.73 1.57
N ILE A 111 11.69 -1.42 1.84
CA ILE A 111 12.80 -1.62 0.91
C ILE A 111 13.62 -2.82 1.40
N GLU A 112 14.07 -3.66 0.47
CA GLU A 112 15.00 -4.74 0.76
C GLU A 112 16.36 -4.16 1.20
N ILE A 113 16.90 -4.66 2.31
CA ILE A 113 18.25 -4.29 2.77
C ILE A 113 19.25 -5.08 1.94
N SER A 114 19.71 -4.50 0.83
CA SER A 114 20.78 -5.07 0.01
C SER A 114 22.05 -5.21 0.86
N GLY A 115 22.51 -6.45 1.08
CA GLY A 115 23.69 -6.75 1.90
C GLY A 115 23.42 -7.71 3.06
N PHE A 116 22.15 -7.94 3.41
CA PHE A 116 21.77 -9.12 4.18
C PHE A 116 21.65 -10.30 3.20
N ALA A 117 22.79 -10.78 2.70
CA ALA A 117 22.81 -12.07 2.03
C ALA A 117 22.17 -13.05 3.02
N ARG A 118 21.04 -13.67 2.64
CA ARG A 118 20.58 -14.89 3.33
C ARG A 118 21.81 -15.78 3.36
N SER A 119 22.33 -16.07 4.55
CA SER A 119 23.44 -17.02 4.64
C SER A 119 22.99 -18.26 3.89
N ASN A 120 23.80 -18.74 2.95
CA ASN A 120 23.53 -19.97 2.20
C ASN A 120 23.56 -21.23 3.10
N ASP A 121 23.48 -21.05 4.42
CA ASP A 121 23.49 -22.09 5.43
C ASP A 121 22.11 -22.78 5.57
N ASP A 122 21.04 -22.20 5.01
CA ASP A 122 19.74 -22.87 4.82
C ASP A 122 19.72 -23.73 3.55
N LYS A 123 20.76 -24.55 3.33
CA LYS A 123 20.60 -25.72 2.45
C LYS A 123 19.80 -26.74 3.24
N PRO A 124 18.61 -27.18 2.78
CA PRO A 124 17.99 -28.36 3.35
C PRO A 124 19.01 -29.49 3.23
N ASP A 125 19.31 -30.12 4.37
CA ASP A 125 20.17 -31.29 4.49
C ASP A 125 19.71 -32.33 3.45
N GLN A 126 20.33 -32.30 2.25
CA GLN A 126 20.11 -33.30 1.23
C GLN A 126 20.82 -34.53 1.74
N GLY A 127 20.06 -35.29 2.53
CA GLY A 127 20.49 -36.49 3.22
C GLY A 127 21.42 -37.32 2.35
N LEU A 128 22.54 -37.66 2.97
CA LEU A 128 23.48 -38.71 2.58
C LEU A 128 22.81 -39.80 1.73
N SER A 129 22.98 -39.70 0.42
CA SER A 129 22.82 -40.83 -0.50
C SER A 129 23.85 -41.88 -0.11
N SER A 130 23.44 -42.84 0.72
CA SER A 130 24.20 -44.04 1.06
C SER A 130 24.31 -44.95 -0.18
N GLY A 131 25.23 -44.60 -1.08
CA GLY A 131 25.71 -45.50 -2.11
C GLY A 131 26.52 -46.62 -1.48
N LEU A 132 25.87 -47.74 -1.15
CA LEU A 132 26.54 -49.02 -0.94
C LEU A 132 27.02 -49.54 -2.31
N PRO A 133 28.31 -49.82 -2.53
CA PRO A 133 28.75 -50.48 -3.74
C PRO A 133 28.32 -51.95 -3.70
N ALA A 134 27.51 -52.36 -4.68
CA ALA A 134 27.23 -53.77 -4.94
C ALA A 134 28.51 -54.45 -5.42
N ALA A 135 29.21 -55.11 -4.49
CA ALA A 135 30.32 -55.99 -4.81
C ALA A 135 29.80 -57.21 -5.59
N ALA A 136 30.51 -57.47 -6.69
CA ALA A 136 30.44 -58.61 -7.58
C ALA A 136 30.22 -59.96 -6.88
N VAL A 137 29.25 -60.73 -7.37
CA VAL A 137 29.33 -62.19 -7.38
C VAL A 137 29.16 -62.63 -8.83
N ALA A 138 30.27 -63.08 -9.40
CA ALA A 138 30.35 -63.75 -10.68
C ALA A 138 30.56 -65.26 -10.44
N ALA A 139 29.98 -66.05 -11.35
CA ALA A 139 30.11 -67.49 -11.56
C ALA A 139 29.35 -68.42 -10.60
#